data_AF-A0A6L9SI50-F1
#
_entry.id   AF-A0A6L9SI50-F1
#
_cell.length_a   1.000
_cell.length_b   1.000
_cell.length_c   1.000
_cell.angle_alpha   90.00
_cell.angle_beta   90.00
_cell.angle_gamma   90.00
#
_symmetry.space_group_name_H-M   'P 1'
#
loop_
_entity.id
_entity.type
_entity.pdbx_description
1 polymer ?
#
loop_
_entity_poly.entity_id
_entity_poly.type
_entity_poly.pdbx_seq_one_letter_code
_entity_poly.pdbx_strand_id
1 'polypeptide(L)'
;MLPTTTDVLVIGAGPTGLTLALWLAGSGHSVTVVDDQAAGDNTSRAAVVHAHTLETLDPSGVSDYTASRRPVAVHVVNLADRLTRLATTGHALRPLRNGILRLLGRIPAFRRRLAMQLSGLVYR
;
A
#
# COMPACT_ATOMS: atom_id res chain seq x y z
N MET A 1 4.52 -27.58 17.49
CA MET A 1 5.37 -28.68 17.01
C MET A 1 5.09 -28.88 15.53
N LEU A 2 6.13 -29.06 14.71
CA LEU A 2 5.97 -29.38 13.30
C LEU A 2 5.48 -30.83 13.15
N PRO A 3 4.57 -31.13 12.21
CA PRO A 3 4.14 -32.49 11.95
C PRO A 3 5.32 -33.35 11.49
N THR A 4 5.38 -34.61 11.92
CA THR A 4 6.42 -35.56 11.53
C THR A 4 6.26 -36.09 10.11
N THR A 5 5.11 -35.88 9.48
CA THR A 5 4.77 -36.33 8.12
C THR A 5 3.87 -35.32 7.43
N THR A 6 4.16 -34.97 6.19
CA THR A 6 3.34 -34.11 5.32
C THR A 6 3.57 -34.54 3.86
N ASP A 7 2.61 -34.30 2.97
CA ASP A 7 2.78 -34.61 1.54
C ASP A 7 3.70 -33.58 0.88
N VAL A 8 3.55 -32.30 1.26
CA VAL A 8 4.36 -31.19 0.73
C VAL A 8 4.79 -30.24 1.85
N LEU A 9 6.08 -29.92 1.89
CA LEU A 9 6.67 -28.89 2.74
C LEU A 9 6.98 -27.65 1.90
N VAL A 10 6.36 -26.52 2.23
CA VAL A 10 6.61 -25.22 1.59
C VAL A 10 7.49 -24.38 2.51
N ILE A 11 8.59 -23.87 1.97
CA ILE A 11 9.53 -23.00 2.70
C ILE A 11 9.30 -21.56 2.24
N GLY A 12 8.87 -20.71 3.17
CA GLY A 12 8.51 -19.30 2.98
C GLY A 12 7.00 -19.06 2.93
N ALA A 13 6.47 -18.33 3.91
CA ALA A 13 5.10 -17.84 4.01
C ALA A 13 4.91 -16.48 3.31
N GLY A 14 5.64 -16.26 2.21
CA GLY A 14 5.41 -15.13 1.31
C GLY A 14 4.18 -15.33 0.42
N PRO A 15 3.84 -14.35 -0.44
CA PRO A 15 2.67 -14.43 -1.33
C PRO A 15 2.68 -15.70 -2.19
N THR A 16 3.83 -16.05 -2.77
CA THR A 16 3.99 -17.25 -3.61
C THR A 16 3.79 -18.54 -2.81
N GLY A 17 4.44 -18.67 -1.65
CA GLY A 17 4.36 -19.88 -0.83
C GLY A 17 2.96 -20.10 -0.26
N LEU A 18 2.30 -19.05 0.22
CA LEU A 18 0.92 -19.13 0.69
C LEU A 18 -0.06 -19.43 -0.44
N THR A 19 0.13 -18.85 -1.63
CA THR A 19 -0.72 -19.15 -2.79
C THR A 19 -0.57 -20.61 -3.21
N LEU A 20 0.66 -21.13 -3.27
CA LEU A 20 0.92 -22.53 -3.58
C LEU A 20 0.30 -23.46 -2.54
N ALA A 21 0.48 -23.13 -1.25
CA ALA A 21 -0.08 -23.92 -0.16
C ALA A 21 -1.61 -23.97 -0.21
N LEU A 22 -2.28 -22.84 -0.49
CA LEU A 22 -3.73 -22.78 -0.68
C LEU A 22 -4.19 -23.66 -1.85
N TRP A 23 -3.48 -23.61 -2.98
CA TRP A 23 -3.84 -24.39 -4.16
C TRP A 23 -3.68 -25.90 -3.93
N LEU A 24 -2.58 -26.32 -3.31
CA LEU A 24 -2.32 -27.72 -2.98
C LEU A 24 -3.29 -28.26 -1.92
N ALA A 25 -3.61 -27.45 -0.90
CA ALA A 25 -4.59 -27.79 0.11
C ALA A 25 -6.00 -27.90 -0.49
N GLY A 26 -6.38 -26.99 -1.40
CA GLY A 26 -7.62 -27.08 -2.17
C GLY A 26 -7.70 -28.32 -3.08
N SER A 27 -6.54 -28.86 -3.47
CA SER A 27 -6.42 -30.12 -4.21
C SER A 27 -6.34 -31.37 -3.32
N GLY A 28 -6.49 -31.22 -2.00
CA GLY A 28 -6.57 -32.32 -1.04
C GLY A 28 -5.22 -32.81 -0.47
N HIS A 29 -4.11 -32.10 -0.70
CA HIS A 29 -2.80 -32.47 -0.15
C HIS A 29 -2.60 -31.94 1.27
N SER A 30 -1.89 -32.70 2.11
CA SER A 30 -1.43 -32.24 3.42
C SER A 30 -0.18 -31.36 3.26
N VAL A 31 -0.35 -30.05 3.42
CA VAL A 31 0.71 -29.05 3.22
C VAL A 31 1.14 -28.44 4.55
N THR A 32 2.45 -28.46 4.80
CA THR A 32 3.07 -27.73 5.92
C THR A 32 3.84 -26.54 5.37
N VAL A 33 3.59 -25.33 5.88
CA VAL A 33 4.34 -24.11 5.53
C VAL A 33 5.26 -23.75 6.69
N VAL A 34 6.52 -23.47 6.40
CA VAL A 34 7.53 -23.02 7.38
C VAL A 34 8.10 -21.69 6.91
N ASP A 35 8.21 -20.73 7.82
CA ASP A 35 8.89 -19.45 7.61
C ASP A 35 9.87 -19.20 8.76
N ASP A 36 10.91 -18.42 8.49
CA ASP A 36 11.88 -17.95 9.49
C ASP A 36 11.27 -16.87 10.39
N GLN A 37 10.34 -16.08 9.85
CA GLN A 37 9.64 -15.05 10.60
C GLN A 37 8.59 -15.64 11.53
N ALA A 38 8.63 -15.23 12.80
CA ALA A 38 7.65 -15.64 13.80
C ALA A 38 6.21 -15.18 13.48
N ALA A 39 6.08 -14.10 12.71
CA ALA A 39 4.82 -13.60 12.20
C ALA A 39 5.06 -12.88 10.87
N GLY A 40 4.02 -12.79 10.03
CA GLY A 40 4.07 -12.00 8.80
C GLY A 40 4.45 -10.55 9.10
N ASP A 41 5.45 -10.04 8.39
CA ASP A 41 5.86 -8.65 8.50
C ASP A 41 4.72 -7.77 7.96
N ASN A 42 3.99 -7.09 8.85
CA ASN A 42 2.79 -6.30 8.52
C ASN A 42 3.13 -5.00 7.75
N THR A 43 4.39 -4.82 7.38
CA THR A 43 4.82 -3.77 6.45
C THR A 43 4.45 -4.21 5.03
N SER A 44 3.30 -3.73 4.53
CA SER A 44 2.82 -4.07 3.19
C SER A 44 3.84 -3.64 2.13
N ARG A 45 4.63 -4.59 1.63
CA ARG A 45 5.56 -4.39 0.49
C ARG A 45 4.85 -4.51 -0.87
N ALA A 46 3.67 -5.13 -0.89
CA ALA A 46 2.84 -5.21 -2.09
C ALA A 46 2.13 -3.86 -2.31
N ALA A 47 2.41 -3.22 -3.43
CA ALA A 47 1.78 -1.95 -3.80
C ALA A 47 0.41 -2.15 -4.48
N VAL A 48 0.24 -3.23 -5.26
CA VAL A 48 -0.96 -3.51 -6.06
C VAL A 48 -1.19 -5.02 -6.16
N VAL A 49 -2.46 -5.45 -6.13
CA VAL A 49 -2.92 -6.78 -6.54
C VAL A 49 -3.81 -6.59 -7.78
N HIS A 50 -3.54 -7.32 -8.86
CA HIS A 50 -4.33 -7.21 -10.10
C HIS A 50 -5.69 -7.88 -9.94
N ALA A 51 -6.71 -7.39 -10.65
CA ALA A 51 -8.06 -7.97 -10.63
C ALA A 51 -8.05 -9.47 -10.96
N HIS A 52 -7.28 -9.87 -11.97
CA HIS A 52 -7.13 -11.27 -12.34
C HIS A 52 -6.54 -12.16 -11.22
N THR A 53 -5.61 -11.61 -10.42
CA THR A 53 -5.08 -12.33 -9.25
C THR A 53 -6.15 -12.53 -8.19
N LEU A 54 -7.04 -11.55 -7.99
CA LEU A 54 -8.17 -11.67 -7.07
C LEU A 54 -9.18 -12.70 -7.56
N GLU A 55 -9.51 -12.69 -8.85
CA GLU A 55 -10.40 -13.68 -9.48
C GLU A 55 -9.85 -15.10 -9.32
N THR A 56 -8.53 -15.27 -9.49
CA THR A 56 -7.87 -16.57 -9.34
C THR A 56 -7.90 -17.06 -7.89
N LEU A 57 -7.83 -16.14 -6.92
CA LEU A 57 -7.84 -16.46 -5.49
C LEU A 57 -9.26 -16.50 -4.89
N ASP A 58 -10.29 -16.13 -5.64
CA ASP A 58 -11.68 -16.08 -5.17
C ASP A 58 -12.17 -17.41 -4.55
N PRO A 59 -11.89 -18.59 -5.14
CA PRO A 59 -12.31 -19.87 -4.56
C PRO A 59 -11.68 -20.18 -3.19
N SER A 60 -10.58 -19.51 -2.84
CA SER A 60 -9.88 -19.69 -1.56
C SER A 60 -10.41 -18.79 -0.43
N GLY A 61 -11.43 -17.98 -0.68
CA GLY A 61 -12.02 -17.06 0.31
C GLY A 61 -11.21 -15.78 0.56
N VAL A 62 -10.06 -15.62 -0.13
CA VAL A 62 -9.22 -14.40 -0.06
C VAL A 62 -9.97 -13.16 -0.58
N SER A 63 -10.97 -13.36 -1.43
CA SER A 63 -11.83 -12.30 -1.95
C SER A 63 -12.69 -11.65 -0.87
N ASP A 64 -13.16 -12.38 0.14
CA ASP A 64 -13.93 -11.82 1.27
C ASP A 64 -13.08 -10.86 2.11
N TYR A 65 -11.82 -11.25 2.36
CA TYR A 65 -10.83 -10.37 2.98
C TYR A 65 -10.61 -9.11 2.14
N THR A 66 -10.55 -9.27 0.83
CA THR A 66 -10.40 -8.15 -0.11
C THR A 66 -11.64 -7.24 -0.10
N ALA A 67 -12.84 -7.80 0.01
CA ALA A 67 -14.09 -7.04 0.11
C ALA A 67 -14.10 -6.14 1.35
N SER A 68 -13.59 -6.62 2.49
CA SER A 68 -13.45 -5.81 3.71
C SER A 68 -12.45 -4.65 3.58
N ARG A 69 -11.39 -4.83 2.78
CA ARG A 69 -10.33 -3.81 2.55
C ARG A 69 -10.59 -2.91 1.34
N ARG A 70 -11.50 -3.31 0.44
CA ARG A 70 -11.88 -2.56 -0.76
C ARG A 70 -12.28 -1.11 -0.47
N PRO A 71 -13.03 -0.77 0.60
CA PRO A 71 -13.37 0.62 0.92
C PRO A 71 -12.14 1.51 1.15
N VAL A 72 -11.08 0.96 1.77
CA VAL A 72 -9.83 1.69 2.04
C VAL A 72 -9.09 1.97 0.73
N ALA A 73 -8.97 0.96 -0.15
CA ALA A 73 -8.34 1.12 -1.46
C ALA A 73 -9.08 2.16 -2.32
N VAL A 74 -10.40 2.10 -2.37
CA VAL A 74 -11.24 3.08 -3.09
C VAL A 74 -11.05 4.49 -2.52
N HIS A 75 -10.93 4.63 -1.19
CA HIS A 75 -10.69 5.92 -0.55
C HIS A 75 -9.33 6.53 -0.96
N VAL A 76 -8.26 5.73 -0.96
CA VAL A 76 -6.92 6.18 -1.35
C VAL A 76 -6.88 6.59 -2.82
N VAL A 77 -7.47 5.79 -3.71
CA VAL A 77 -7.55 6.11 -5.15
C VAL A 77 -8.34 7.39 -5.37
N ASN A 78 -9.48 7.57 -4.69
CA ASN A 78 -10.28 8.79 -4.80
C ASN A 78 -9.55 10.02 -4.28
N LEU A 79 -8.80 9.90 -3.18
CA LEU A 79 -7.98 10.99 -2.65
C LEU A 79 -6.87 11.36 -3.64
N ALA A 80 -6.17 10.37 -4.18
CA ALA A 80 -5.12 10.57 -5.18
C ALA A 80 -5.68 11.19 -6.48
N ASP A 81 -6.85 10.74 -6.96
CA ASP A 81 -7.53 11.33 -8.13
C ASP A 81 -7.94 12.78 -7.86
N ARG A 82 -8.48 13.08 -6.67
CA ARG A 82 -8.82 14.46 -6.28
C ARG A 82 -7.60 15.36 -6.23
N LEU A 83 -6.50 14.91 -5.63
CA LEU A 83 -5.25 15.67 -5.60
C LEU A 83 -4.66 15.85 -7.00
N THR A 84 -4.73 14.81 -7.84
CA THR A 84 -4.28 14.85 -9.23
C THR A 84 -5.12 15.84 -10.03
N ARG A 85 -6.45 15.80 -9.92
CA ARG A 85 -7.34 16.80 -10.53
C ARG A 85 -7.02 18.19 -10.01
N LEU A 86 -6.83 18.38 -8.70
CA LEU A 86 -6.54 19.70 -8.13
C LEU A 86 -5.19 20.25 -8.64
N ALA A 87 -4.18 19.37 -8.80
CA ALA A 87 -2.87 19.72 -9.33
C ALA A 87 -2.88 19.95 -10.86
N THR A 88 -3.63 19.16 -11.62
CA THR A 88 -3.68 19.19 -13.09
C THR A 88 -4.70 20.19 -13.65
N THR A 89 -5.75 20.53 -12.90
CA THR A 89 -6.72 21.61 -13.23
C THR A 89 -6.07 23.00 -13.14
N GLY A 90 -4.81 23.07 -12.71
CA GLY A 90 -3.98 24.27 -12.64
C GLY A 90 -3.57 24.86 -13.99
N HIS A 91 -4.47 25.03 -14.96
CA HIS A 91 -4.33 26.07 -15.99
C HIS A 91 -5.11 27.34 -15.64
N ALA A 92 -6.26 27.22 -14.98
CA ALA A 92 -7.12 28.36 -14.60
C ALA A 92 -6.73 29.05 -13.28
N LEU A 93 -6.10 28.32 -12.35
CA LEU A 93 -5.72 28.83 -11.01
C LEU A 93 -4.24 29.26 -10.88
N ARG A 94 -3.47 29.20 -11.97
CA ARG A 94 -2.07 29.68 -12.03
C ARG A 94 -1.90 31.14 -11.56
N PRO A 95 -2.74 32.12 -11.97
CA PRO A 95 -2.57 33.49 -11.52
C PRO A 95 -2.88 33.64 -10.03
N LEU A 96 -3.84 32.88 -9.50
CA LEU A 96 -4.21 32.90 -8.09
C LEU A 96 -3.10 32.30 -7.21
N ARG A 97 -2.57 31.12 -7.59
CA ARG A 97 -1.42 30.49 -6.94
C ARG A 97 -0.19 31.41 -6.96
N ASN A 98 0.13 32.00 -8.12
CA ASN A 98 1.27 32.92 -8.26
C ASN A 98 1.03 34.23 -7.50
N GLY A 99 -0.21 34.71 -7.41
CA GLY A 99 -0.61 35.88 -6.63
C GLY A 99 -0.45 35.65 -5.13
N ILE A 100 -0.93 34.52 -4.63
CA ILE A 100 -0.79 34.12 -3.22
C ILE A 100 0.69 33.91 -2.86
N LEU A 101 1.48 33.25 -3.71
CA LEU A 101 2.92 33.08 -3.49
C LEU A 101 3.67 34.42 -3.52
N ARG A 102 3.28 35.37 -4.38
CA ARG A 102 3.83 36.74 -4.38
C ARG A 102 3.42 37.55 -3.14
N LEU A 103 2.22 37.33 -2.62
CA LEU A 103 1.72 38.02 -1.43
C LEU A 103 2.38 37.47 -0.16
N LEU A 104 2.39 36.15 0.01
CA LEU A 104 3.08 35.47 1.11
C LEU A 104 4.58 35.71 1.08
N GLY A 105 5.18 35.76 -0.11
CA GLY A 105 6.57 36.12 -0.31
C GLY A 105 6.90 37.58 0.01
N ARG A 106 5.94 38.48 0.25
CA ARG A 106 6.24 39.84 0.76
C ARG A 106 6.27 39.90 2.29
N ILE A 107 5.81 38.85 2.97
CA ILE A 107 5.77 38.78 4.43
C ILE A 107 7.13 38.29 4.94
N PRO A 108 7.93 39.13 5.63
CA PRO A 108 9.27 38.76 6.08
C PRO A 108 9.27 37.57 7.05
N ALA A 109 8.22 37.46 7.87
CA ALA A 109 8.03 36.35 8.81
C ALA A 109 7.83 35.00 8.11
N PHE A 110 7.11 35.00 6.98
CA PHE A 110 6.85 33.77 6.22
C PHE A 110 8.11 33.26 5.52
N ARG A 111 8.92 34.16 4.96
CA ARG A 111 10.24 33.81 4.39
C ARG A 111 11.17 33.20 5.44
N ARG A 112 11.24 33.80 6.62
CA ARG A 112 12.08 33.32 7.72
C ARG A 112 11.65 31.93 8.20
N ARG A 113 10.33 31.69 8.27
CA ARG A 113 9.77 30.40 8.67
C ARG A 113 10.00 29.30 7.63
N LEU A 114 9.81 29.59 6.34
CA LEU A 114 10.12 28.66 5.26
C LEU A 114 11.61 28.36 5.17
N ALA A 115 12.48 29.37 5.33
CA ALA A 115 13.92 29.15 5.35
C ALA A 115 14.33 28.24 6.52
N MET A 116 13.74 28.41 7.72
CA MET A 116 13.98 27.54 8.86
C MET A 116 13.46 26.10 8.63
N GLN A 117 12.28 25.94 8.00
CA GLN A 117 11.71 24.62 7.71
C GLN A 117 12.44 23.89 6.57
N LEU A 118 12.85 24.60 5.53
CA LEU A 118 13.53 24.02 4.36
C LEU A 118 15.03 23.79 4.61
N SER A 119 15.67 24.53 5.51
CA SER A 119 17.08 24.32 5.88
C SER A 119 17.31 23.13 6.81
N GLY A 120 16.25 22.47 7.30
CA GLY A 120 16.35 21.30 8.17
C GLY A 120 16.91 21.58 9.58
N LEU A 121 17.28 22.84 9.90
CA LEU A 121 17.86 23.23 11.20
C LEU A 121 16.89 23.16 12.39
N VAL A 122 15.61 22.82 12.14
CA VAL A 122 14.60 22.60 13.19
C VAL A 122 14.65 21.15 13.71
N TYR A 123 15.37 20.25 13.04
CA TYR A 123 15.67 18.91 13.53
C TYR A 123 17.12 18.86 14.02
N ARG A 124 17.38 19.45 15.18
CA ARG A 124 18.53 19.09 16.02
C ARG A 124 18.12 19.09 17.48
#